data_AF-A0A7C8J4D0-F1
#
_entry.id   AF-A0A7C8J4D0-F1
#
_cell.length_a   1.000
_cell.length_b   1.000
_cell.length_c   1.000
_cell.angle_alpha   90.00
_cell.angle_beta   90.00
_cell.angle_gamma   90.00
#
_symmetry.space_group_name_H-M   'P 1'
#
loop_
_entity.id
_entity.type
_entity.pdbx_description
1 polymer ?
#
loop_
_entity_poly.entity_id
_entity_poly.type
_entity_poly.pdbx_seq_one_letter_code
_entity_poly.pdbx_strand_id
1 'polypeptide(L)'
;MICFRPSTSVLITTCQKDFFYICPSHLNDRGFATAVIDEAAEAEKRKKEEMDKELEKLKQEFEEKQKRKEEKKDKDKDKDKKEKEKAKVKDEETDKLKVEDTEKAKTEQAVEAPSFSEYNLHRNFFNVRQHKYLEKQIAKRNMERLKNPMSFPAVPKGGPV
;
A
#
# COMPACT_ATOMS: atom_id res chain seq x y z
N MET A 1 6.23 -10.20 -13.01
CA MET A 1 7.03 -9.82 -14.20
C MET A 1 8.49 -9.66 -13.79
N ILE A 2 9.49 -10.05 -14.61
CA ILE A 2 10.91 -9.83 -14.26
C ILE A 2 11.31 -8.45 -14.77
N CYS A 3 11.49 -7.49 -13.88
CA CYS A 3 12.14 -6.21 -14.18
C CYS A 3 13.65 -6.32 -13.96
N PHE A 4 14.43 -5.71 -14.84
CA PHE A 4 15.86 -5.50 -14.67
C PHE A 4 16.18 -4.15 -13.99
N ARG A 5 15.18 -3.56 -13.32
CA ARG A 5 15.34 -2.32 -12.56
C ARG A 5 16.22 -2.62 -11.33
N PRO A 6 17.33 -1.89 -11.11
CA PRO A 6 18.09 -2.03 -9.87
C PRO A 6 17.17 -1.72 -8.71
N SER A 7 17.08 -2.65 -7.77
CA SER A 7 16.13 -2.59 -6.66
C SER A 7 16.88 -2.76 -5.35
N THR A 8 16.60 -1.89 -4.37
CA THR A 8 17.20 -1.90 -3.03
C THR A 8 16.35 -2.64 -2.01
N SER A 9 15.10 -2.96 -2.33
CA SER A 9 14.21 -3.73 -1.47
C SER A 9 14.53 -5.22 -1.49
N VAL A 10 14.60 -5.80 -0.30
CA VAL A 10 14.90 -7.21 -0.05
C VAL A 10 13.74 -7.83 0.72
N LEU A 11 13.32 -9.01 0.28
CA LEU A 11 12.40 -9.85 1.04
C LEU A 11 13.19 -11.02 1.64
N ILE A 12 12.92 -11.29 2.92
CA ILE A 12 13.58 -12.32 3.71
C ILE A 12 12.52 -13.35 4.09
N THR A 13 12.83 -14.63 3.91
CA THR A 13 11.96 -15.71 4.38
C THR A 13 11.95 -15.72 5.90
N THR A 14 10.80 -15.98 6.54
CA THR A 14 10.65 -15.93 8.02
C THR A 14 11.70 -16.76 8.78
N CYS A 15 12.16 -17.87 8.21
CA CYS A 15 13.23 -18.70 8.79
C CYS A 15 14.67 -18.20 8.51
N GLN A 16 14.85 -17.03 7.89
CA GLN A 16 16.14 -16.42 7.50
C GLN A 16 17.07 -17.30 6.65
N LYS A 17 16.54 -18.33 5.99
CA LYS A 17 17.34 -19.28 5.19
C LYS A 17 17.78 -18.70 3.85
N ASP A 18 16.99 -17.77 3.31
CA ASP A 18 17.24 -17.11 2.04
C ASP A 18 16.61 -15.72 2.00
N PHE A 19 17.21 -14.85 1.19
CA PHE A 19 16.73 -13.51 0.89
C PHE A 19 16.85 -13.27 -0.61
N PHE A 20 16.06 -12.34 -1.14
CA PHE A 20 16.10 -11.99 -2.55
C PHE A 20 15.65 -10.56 -2.78
N TYR A 21 16.22 -9.94 -3.81
CA TYR A 21 15.84 -8.59 -4.23
C TYR A 21 14.55 -8.63 -5.02
N ILE A 22 13.70 -7.64 -4.78
CA ILE A 22 12.44 -7.45 -5.49
C ILE A 22 12.30 -5.98 -5.87
N CYS A 23 11.66 -5.69 -7.00
CA CYS A 23 11.27 -4.32 -7.30
C CYS A 23 9.91 -4.04 -6.64
N PRO A 24 9.75 -2.93 -5.89
CA PRO A 24 8.51 -2.63 -5.19
C PRO A 24 7.29 -2.56 -6.12
N SER A 25 7.49 -2.09 -7.36
CA SER A 25 6.41 -1.97 -8.35
C SER A 25 5.80 -3.32 -8.73
N HIS A 26 6.57 -4.42 -8.66
CA HIS A 26 6.13 -5.77 -9.01
C HIS A 26 5.72 -6.60 -7.80
N LEU A 27 5.83 -6.05 -6.59
CA LEU A 27 5.39 -6.74 -5.39
C LEU A 27 3.88 -7.00 -5.40
N ASN A 28 3.13 -6.09 -6.02
CA ASN A 28 1.68 -6.16 -6.19
C ASN A 28 1.25 -6.77 -7.53
N ASP A 29 2.19 -7.35 -8.30
CA ASP A 29 1.86 -8.04 -9.56
C ASP A 29 0.95 -9.24 -9.31
N ARG A 30 -0.06 -9.41 -10.17
CA ARG A 30 -0.91 -10.60 -10.16
C ARG A 30 -0.07 -11.86 -10.39
N GLY A 31 -0.08 -12.76 -9.42
CA GLY A 31 0.64 -14.04 -9.48
C GLY A 31 2.10 -13.99 -9.02
N PHE A 32 2.58 -12.87 -8.46
CA PHE A 32 3.88 -12.82 -7.80
C PHE A 32 3.78 -13.10 -6.30
N ALA A 33 3.14 -12.21 -5.56
CA ALA A 33 2.94 -12.34 -4.12
C ALA A 33 1.57 -11.80 -3.73
N THR A 34 0.99 -12.38 -2.69
CA THR A 34 -0.22 -11.88 -2.04
C THR A 34 0.18 -11.29 -0.70
N ALA A 35 -0.14 -10.03 -0.46
CA ALA A 35 0.03 -9.40 0.83
C ALA A 35 -0.71 -10.22 1.91
N VAL A 36 -0.01 -10.59 2.97
CA VAL A 36 -0.65 -11.15 4.15
C VAL A 36 -1.19 -9.97 4.92
N ILE A 37 -2.49 -9.78 4.82
CA ILE A 37 -3.20 -8.86 5.67
C ILE A 37 -3.57 -9.68 6.89
N ASP A 38 -2.97 -9.40 8.04
CA ASP A 38 -3.46 -9.96 9.30
C ASP A 38 -4.98 -9.75 9.35
N GLU A 39 -5.76 -10.79 9.64
CA GLU A 39 -7.23 -10.71 9.67
C GLU A 39 -7.73 -9.58 10.59
N ALA A 40 -6.92 -9.19 11.58
CA ALA A 40 -7.11 -8.02 12.43
C ALA A 40 -7.04 -6.68 11.69
N ALA A 41 -6.13 -6.53 10.71
CA ALA A 41 -5.97 -5.32 9.91
C ALA A 41 -7.06 -5.17 8.85
N GLU A 42 -7.61 -6.28 8.31
CA GLU A 42 -8.84 -6.20 7.51
C GLU A 42 -10.04 -5.82 8.36
N ALA A 43 -10.17 -6.40 9.56
CA ALA A 43 -11.23 -6.02 10.49
C ALA A 43 -11.13 -4.54 10.89
N GLU A 44 -9.93 -4.00 11.10
CA GLU A 44 -9.73 -2.58 11.37
C GLU A 44 -10.02 -1.70 10.15
N LYS A 45 -9.64 -2.12 8.93
CA LYS A 45 -9.96 -1.36 7.71
C LYS A 45 -11.47 -1.33 7.46
N ARG A 46 -12.16 -2.47 7.60
CA ARG A 46 -13.63 -2.52 7.51
C ARG A 46 -14.29 -1.67 8.58
N LYS A 47 -13.80 -1.73 9.83
CA LYS A 47 -14.28 -0.83 10.91
C LYS A 47 -14.03 0.64 10.58
N LYS A 48 -12.85 1.01 10.05
CA LYS A 48 -12.54 2.40 9.67
C LYS A 48 -13.46 2.87 8.53
N GLU A 49 -13.68 2.04 7.50
CA GLU A 49 -14.59 2.35 6.40
C GLU A 49 -16.06 2.46 6.84
N GLU A 50 -16.49 1.69 7.85
CA GLU A 50 -17.82 1.82 8.45
C GLU A 50 -17.94 3.12 9.27
N MET A 51 -16.94 3.42 10.10
CA MET A 51 -16.89 4.66 10.89
C MET A 51 -16.85 5.91 10.01
N ASP A 52 -16.11 5.88 8.89
CA ASP A 52 -16.03 7.00 7.95
C ASP A 52 -17.38 7.25 7.24
N LYS A 53 -18.12 6.19 6.88
CA LYS A 53 -19.49 6.31 6.34
C LYS A 53 -20.48 6.87 7.35
N GLU A 54 -20.34 6.52 8.63
CA GLU A 54 -21.16 7.09 9.70
C GLU A 54 -20.84 8.57 9.93
N LEU A 55 -19.55 8.93 9.91
CA LEU A 55 -19.10 10.31 10.02
C LEU A 55 -19.59 11.18 8.84
N GLU A 56 -19.60 10.65 7.61
CA GLU A 56 -20.14 11.35 6.45
C GLU A 56 -21.65 11.61 6.56
N LYS A 57 -22.43 10.61 7.00
CA LYS A 57 -23.86 10.79 7.24
C LYS A 57 -24.14 11.81 8.35
N LEU A 58 -23.38 11.74 9.44
CA LEU A 58 -23.48 12.70 10.54
C LEU A 58 -23.14 14.14 10.10
N LYS A 59 -22.12 14.31 9.26
CA LYS A 59 -21.77 15.62 8.67
C LYS A 59 -22.89 16.13 7.77
N GLN A 60 -23.44 15.28 6.89
CA GLN A 60 -24.56 15.65 6.02
C GLN A 60 -25.81 16.05 6.82
N GLU A 61 -26.18 15.28 7.84
CA GLU A 61 -27.31 15.61 8.71
C GLU A 61 -27.09 16.90 9.52
N PHE A 62 -25.86 17.16 9.96
CA PHE A 62 -25.52 18.37 10.70
C PHE A 62 -25.57 19.60 9.80
N GLU A 63 -25.01 19.52 8.60
CA GLU A 63 -25.07 20.59 7.60
C GLU A 63 -26.51 20.89 7.16
N GLU A 64 -27.35 19.87 6.97
CA GLU A 64 -28.76 20.08 6.61
C GLU A 64 -29.57 20.69 7.77
N LYS A 65 -29.31 20.26 9.02
CA LYS A 65 -29.91 20.86 10.21
C LYS A 65 -29.43 22.30 10.43
N GLN A 66 -28.18 22.63 10.12
CA GLN A 66 -27.68 24.00 10.19
C GLN A 66 -28.32 24.87 9.12
N LYS A 67 -28.36 24.44 7.85
CA LYS A 67 -29.03 25.18 6.77
C LYS A 67 -30.50 25.43 7.08
N ARG A 68 -31.23 24.44 7.59
CA ARG A 68 -32.64 24.63 8.05
C ARG A 68 -32.78 25.58 9.23
N LYS A 69 -31.78 25.69 10.12
CA LYS A 69 -31.77 26.65 11.24
C LYS A 69 -31.43 28.06 10.75
N GLU A 70 -30.54 28.20 9.79
CA GLU A 70 -30.19 29.48 9.15
C GLU A 70 -31.37 30.01 8.34
N GLU A 71 -32.02 29.17 7.52
CA GLU A 71 -33.24 29.54 6.77
C GLU A 71 -34.41 29.95 7.67
N LYS A 72 -34.54 29.33 8.86
CA LYS A 72 -35.55 29.72 9.85
C LYS A 72 -35.19 31.04 10.55
N LYS A 73 -33.91 31.30 10.83
CA LYS A 73 -33.46 32.57 11.41
C LYS A 73 -33.59 33.74 10.43
N ASP A 74 -33.40 33.52 9.13
CA ASP A 74 -33.64 34.54 8.10
C ASP A 74 -35.14 34.81 7.91
N LYS A 75 -36.00 33.79 7.98
CA LYS A 75 -37.46 33.99 7.91
C LYS A 75 -38.06 34.69 9.13
N ASP A 76 -37.49 34.54 10.32
CA ASP A 76 -37.94 35.28 11.52
C ASP A 76 -37.45 36.73 11.53
N LYS A 77 -36.26 37.02 10.98
CA LYS A 77 -35.79 38.41 10.81
C LYS A 77 -36.56 39.20 9.74
N ASP A 78 -37.22 38.51 8.80
CA ASP A 78 -38.01 39.15 7.73
C ASP A 78 -39.48 39.42 8.14
N LYS A 79 -39.95 38.89 9.28
CA LYS A 79 -41.28 39.19 9.83
C LYS A 79 -41.34 40.31 10.86
N ASP A 80 -40.20 40.78 11.38
CA ASP A 80 -40.14 41.82 12.42
C ASP A 80 -39.65 43.18 11.89
N LYS A 81 -39.76 43.43 10.57
CA LYS A 81 -39.32 44.70 9.96
C LYS A 81 -40.23 45.24 8.86
N LYS A 82 -41.55 45.16 9.05
CA LYS A 82 -42.52 45.94 8.28
C LYS A 82 -43.29 46.95 9.13
N GLU A 83 -42.58 47.68 9.99
CA GLU A 83 -43.07 48.99 10.46
C GLU A 83 -41.92 49.91 10.91
N LYS A 84 -40.96 50.22 10.03
CA LYS A 84 -40.45 51.61 9.94
C LYS A 84 -39.57 51.82 8.71
N GLU A 85 -40.07 52.70 7.87
CA GLU A 85 -39.38 53.35 6.77
C GLU A 85 -38.13 54.12 7.24
N LYS A 86 -37.15 54.21 6.34
CA LYS A 86 -36.00 55.13 6.30
C LYS A 86 -34.85 54.87 7.27
N ALA A 87 -33.78 54.25 6.75
CA ALA A 87 -32.55 54.97 6.38
C ALA A 87 -31.42 54.02 5.96
N LYS A 88 -30.84 54.35 4.79
CA LYS A 88 -29.40 54.36 4.47
C LYS A 88 -28.65 53.05 4.11
N VAL A 89 -28.24 53.06 2.81
CA VAL A 89 -26.97 52.59 2.19
C VAL A 89 -26.89 51.10 1.83
N LYS A 90 -27.07 50.75 0.54
CA LYS A 90 -26.07 50.14 -0.40
C LYS A 90 -25.26 49.04 0.28
N ASP A 91 -25.60 47.76 0.15
CA ASP A 91 -25.45 46.87 -1.02
C ASP A 91 -24.06 46.88 -1.68
N GLU A 92 -23.63 45.66 -1.97
CA GLU A 92 -22.45 45.17 -2.71
C GLU A 92 -21.26 44.58 -1.92
N GLU A 93 -21.00 43.32 -2.30
CA GLU A 93 -19.75 42.55 -2.23
C GLU A 93 -19.50 41.66 -1.00
N THR A 94 -20.41 40.70 -0.81
CA THR A 94 -19.97 39.30 -0.66
C THR A 94 -19.37 38.82 -1.99
N ASP A 95 -18.34 37.99 -1.90
CA ASP A 95 -17.85 37.03 -2.91
C ASP A 95 -16.48 37.35 -3.52
N LYS A 96 -15.43 36.84 -2.85
CA LYS A 96 -14.11 36.48 -3.41
C LYS A 96 -13.24 35.81 -2.33
N LEU A 97 -13.63 34.60 -1.94
CA LEU A 97 -12.76 33.64 -1.24
C LEU A 97 -12.69 32.36 -2.08
N LYS A 98 -11.73 32.34 -3.00
CA LYS A 98 -11.19 31.24 -3.82
C LYS A 98 -10.45 31.97 -4.94
N VAL A 99 -9.18 31.81 -5.20
CA VAL A 99 -8.35 30.61 -5.38
C VAL A 99 -6.94 31.19 -5.48
N GLU A 100 -5.93 30.80 -4.69
CA GLU A 100 -4.48 30.90 -5.04
C GLU A 100 -3.65 30.37 -3.85
N ASP A 101 -3.80 29.07 -3.52
CA ASP A 101 -2.75 28.36 -2.76
C ASP A 101 -2.80 26.85 -3.04
N THR A 102 -3.00 26.53 -4.33
CA THR A 102 -3.07 25.16 -4.86
C THR A 102 -2.00 24.91 -5.93
N GLU A 103 -0.83 25.53 -5.80
CA GLU A 103 0.34 25.22 -6.64
C GLU A 103 1.63 25.16 -5.82
N LYS A 104 1.71 24.21 -4.88
CA LYS A 104 3.02 23.73 -4.38
C LYS A 104 3.01 22.31 -3.84
N ALA A 105 2.12 21.46 -4.37
CA ALA A 105 2.09 20.03 -4.08
C ALA A 105 2.09 19.22 -5.39
N LYS A 106 3.11 19.41 -6.22
CA LYS A 106 3.32 18.60 -7.43
C LYS A 106 4.80 18.35 -7.69
N THR A 107 5.45 17.79 -6.70
CA THR A 107 6.69 17.03 -6.92
C THR A 107 6.67 15.85 -5.97
N GLU A 108 6.58 14.66 -6.58
CA GLU A 108 6.89 13.38 -5.95
C GLU A 108 5.87 12.84 -4.95
N GLN A 109 4.60 12.74 -5.35
CA GLN A 109 3.83 11.56 -4.93
C GLN A 109 4.32 10.38 -5.77
N ALA A 110 5.45 9.81 -5.36
CA ALA A 110 5.69 8.40 -5.59
C ALA A 110 4.44 7.69 -5.06
N VAL A 111 3.74 6.98 -5.94
CA VAL A 111 2.59 6.17 -5.57
C VAL A 111 3.12 5.16 -4.56
N GLU A 112 2.92 5.44 -3.27
CA GLU A 112 3.29 4.55 -2.19
C GLU A 112 2.39 3.34 -2.32
N ALA A 113 2.88 2.34 -3.06
CA ALA A 113 2.29 1.03 -3.09
C ALA A 113 2.13 0.58 -1.63
N PRO A 114 0.94 0.08 -1.22
CA PRO A 114 0.70 -0.30 0.16
C PRO A 114 1.77 -1.32 0.58
N SER A 115 2.66 -0.89 1.48
CA SER A 115 3.78 -1.70 1.95
C SER A 115 3.29 -2.53 3.13
N PHE A 116 2.96 -3.79 2.87
CA PHE A 116 2.71 -4.77 3.92
C PHE A 116 4.03 -5.26 4.50
N SER A 117 4.02 -5.66 5.77
CA SER A 117 5.18 -6.29 6.43
C SER A 117 5.41 -7.72 5.95
N GLU A 118 4.33 -8.43 5.60
CA GLU A 118 4.35 -9.84 5.26
C GLU A 118 3.68 -10.13 3.92
N TYR A 119 4.28 -11.05 3.15
CA TYR A 119 3.80 -11.47 1.85
C TYR A 119 3.91 -12.98 1.70
N ASN A 120 2.84 -13.59 1.20
CA ASN A 120 2.85 -14.98 0.76
C ASN A 120 3.23 -15.04 -0.72
N LEU A 121 4.34 -15.71 -1.01
CA LEU A 121 4.82 -15.86 -2.38
C LEU A 121 3.98 -16.87 -3.14
N HIS A 122 3.68 -16.59 -4.42
CA HIS A 122 2.96 -17.53 -5.26
C HIS A 122 3.76 -18.83 -5.49
N ARG A 123 3.05 -19.96 -5.61
CA ARG A 123 3.62 -21.32 -5.63
C ARG A 123 4.76 -21.49 -6.64
N ASN A 124 4.62 -20.94 -7.84
CA ASN A 124 5.63 -21.06 -8.90
C ASN A 124 6.96 -20.41 -8.50
N PHE A 125 6.91 -19.21 -7.93
CA PHE A 125 8.11 -18.50 -7.48
C PHE A 125 8.73 -19.17 -6.26
N PHE A 126 7.89 -19.67 -5.34
CA PHE A 126 8.35 -20.45 -4.20
C PHE A 126 9.12 -21.69 -4.63
N ASN A 127 8.58 -22.48 -5.57
CA ASN A 127 9.24 -23.69 -6.07
C ASN A 127 10.60 -23.38 -6.72
N VAL A 128 10.67 -22.34 -7.57
CA VAL A 128 11.93 -21.93 -8.22
C VAL A 128 12.97 -21.52 -7.17
N ARG A 129 12.57 -20.78 -6.13
CA ARG A 129 13.48 -20.38 -5.06
C ARG A 129 13.96 -21.58 -4.24
N GLN A 130 13.05 -22.51 -3.90
CA GLN A 130 13.39 -23.73 -3.20
C GLN A 130 14.40 -24.56 -3.99
N HIS A 131 14.22 -24.68 -5.30
CA HIS A 131 15.16 -25.38 -6.18
C HIS A 131 16.53 -24.72 -6.18
N LYS A 132 16.59 -23.39 -6.38
CA LYS A 132 17.86 -22.63 -6.34
C LYS A 132 18.59 -22.76 -5.01
N TYR A 133 17.85 -22.77 -3.90
CA TYR A 133 18.44 -23.01 -2.58
C TYR A 133 19.09 -24.39 -2.50
N LEU A 134 18.39 -25.44 -2.92
CA LEU A 134 18.91 -26.81 -2.93
C LEU A 134 20.12 -26.95 -3.87
N GLU A 135 20.04 -26.42 -5.09
CA GLU A 135 21.15 -26.39 -6.05
C GLU A 135 22.39 -25.73 -5.46
N LYS A 136 22.23 -24.60 -4.75
CA LYS A 136 23.34 -23.92 -4.09
C LYS A 136 23.97 -24.78 -2.99
N GLN A 137 23.17 -25.52 -2.22
CA GLN A 137 23.71 -26.43 -1.20
C GLN A 137 24.43 -27.64 -1.81
N ILE A 138 23.87 -28.22 -2.88
CA ILE A 138 24.50 -29.31 -3.63
C ILE A 138 25.80 -28.84 -4.26
N ALA A 139 25.82 -27.66 -4.88
CA ALA A 139 27.03 -27.10 -5.48
C ALA A 139 28.13 -26.86 -4.44
N LYS A 140 27.78 -26.34 -3.24
CA LYS A 140 28.73 -26.23 -2.12
C LYS A 140 29.30 -27.58 -1.71
N ARG A 141 28.45 -28.58 -1.49
CA ARG A 141 28.86 -29.94 -1.13
C ARG A 141 29.74 -30.57 -2.21
N ASN A 142 29.40 -30.38 -3.48
CA ASN A 142 30.19 -30.88 -4.60
C ASN A 142 31.55 -30.18 -4.65
N MET A 143 31.60 -28.86 -4.44
CA MET A 143 32.86 -28.11 -4.38
C MET A 143 33.77 -28.63 -3.25
N GLU A 144 33.20 -28.93 -2.07
CA GLU A 144 33.95 -29.52 -0.96
C GLU A 144 34.47 -30.93 -1.27
N ARG A 145 33.68 -31.76 -1.95
CA ARG A 145 34.14 -33.05 -2.45
C ARG A 145 35.29 -32.89 -3.43
N LEU A 146 35.15 -32.02 -4.45
CA LEU A 146 36.22 -31.79 -5.42
C LEU A 146 37.53 -31.29 -4.77
N LYS A 147 37.46 -30.54 -3.68
CA LYS A 147 38.64 -30.13 -2.90
C LYS A 147 39.32 -31.29 -2.17
N ASN A 148 38.59 -32.35 -1.86
CA ASN A 148 39.09 -33.51 -1.13
C ASN A 148 39.54 -34.61 -2.11
N PRO A 149 40.85 -34.83 -2.29
CA PRO A 149 41.38 -35.81 -3.25
C PRO A 149 40.99 -37.27 -2.92
N MET A 150 40.60 -37.56 -1.69
CA MET A 150 40.12 -38.88 -1.25
C MET A 150 38.68 -39.19 -1.65
N SER A 151 37.93 -38.21 -2.18
CA SER A 151 36.51 -38.38 -2.54
C SER A 151 36.30 -38.81 -3.99
N PHE A 152 37.36 -38.85 -4.80
CA PHE A 152 37.31 -39.36 -6.16
C PHE A 152 37.28 -40.89 -6.14
N PRO A 153 36.45 -41.53 -6.99
CA PRO A 153 36.44 -42.98 -7.11
C PRO A 153 37.80 -43.47 -7.63
N ALA A 154 38.30 -44.55 -7.04
CA ALA A 154 39.52 -45.20 -7.51
C ALA A 154 39.26 -45.96 -8.82
N VAL A 155 40.23 -45.95 -9.73
CA VAL A 155 40.16 -46.74 -10.96
C VAL A 155 40.17 -48.23 -10.61
N PRO A 156 39.28 -49.05 -11.22
CA PRO A 156 39.28 -50.50 -11.02
C PRO A 156 40.63 -51.12 -11.39
N LYS A 157 41.20 -51.95 -10.50
CA LYS A 157 42.53 -52.57 -10.67
C LYS A 157 42.52 -53.94 -11.35
N GLY A 158 41.44 -54.31 -12.05
CA GLY A 158 41.36 -55.55 -12.81
C GLY A 158 41.79 -55.32 -14.26
N GLY A 159 42.79 -56.06 -14.74
CA GLY A 159 43.07 -56.14 -16.19
C GLY A 159 41.90 -56.77 -16.95
N PRO A 160 41.79 -56.58 -18.27
CA PRO A 160 40.78 -57.26 -19.07
C PRO A 160 40.95 -58.78 -18.91
N VAL A 161 39.85 -59.45 -18.58
CA VAL A 161 39.75 -60.91 -18.48
C VAL A 161 39.62 -61.52 -19.86
#